data_AF-A0A384AFS8-F1
#
_entry.id   AF-A0A384AFS8-F1
#
_cell.length_a   1.000
_cell.length_b   1.000
_cell.length_c   1.000
_cell.angle_alpha   90.00
_cell.angle_beta   90.00
_cell.angle_gamma   90.00
#
_symmetry.space_group_name_H-M   'P 1'
#
loop_
_entity.id
_entity.type
_entity.pdbx_description
1 polymer ?
#
loop_
_entity_poly.entity_id
_entity_poly.type
_entity_poly.pdbx_seq_one_letter_code
_entity_poly.pdbx_strand_id
1 'polypeptide(L)'
;MATVKCELMKNFPSEEPVRCNKISIVGTGSVGMACAVSILLKGLSDELALVDVDGGRLKGETMDLQHGSPFVRIPRCKLIVVSNPVDILTYVAWKLSEFPPNRIIGSGCNLDTARFRFLIGQRLGIHSESCHGWILGEHGDSSVPVWSGVNIAGVPLKDLNVDIGTDKDPEQWKNVHKDVVASAYEIIKMKGYTSWAIGLSVADLTESIVKNLRRVHPVSTRIKGLYGISEEVFLSVPCILGGSGITDLIKVKLAPEEEAHLQKSAKTLWEIQKELKF
;
A
#
# COMPACT_ATOMS: atom_id res chain seq x y z
N MET A 1 -42.09 35.11 8.55
CA MET A 1 -40.98 35.52 9.44
C MET A 1 -39.68 35.14 8.76
N ALA A 2 -38.72 36.07 8.65
CA ALA A 2 -37.39 35.78 8.15
C ALA A 2 -36.67 34.81 9.12
N THR A 3 -35.91 33.85 8.61
CA THR A 3 -35.13 32.95 9.46
C THR A 3 -33.85 33.66 9.92
N VAL A 4 -33.31 33.26 11.08
CA VAL A 4 -32.01 33.75 11.60
C VAL A 4 -30.91 33.70 10.52
N LYS A 5 -30.94 32.67 9.66
CA LYS A 5 -30.01 32.49 8.55
C LYS A 5 -30.10 33.60 7.48
N CYS A 6 -31.31 34.06 7.19
CA CYS A 6 -31.56 35.10 6.19
C CYS A 6 -31.20 36.50 6.68
N GLU A 7 -31.28 36.75 8.00
CA GLU A 7 -30.81 38.02 8.59
C GLU A 7 -29.29 38.03 8.80
N LEU A 8 -28.68 36.87 9.03
CA LEU A 8 -27.24 36.76 9.33
C LEU A 8 -26.35 36.69 8.09
N MET A 9 -26.82 36.13 6.96
CA MET A 9 -25.96 35.79 5.82
C MET A 9 -26.43 36.44 4.51
N LYS A 10 -25.50 37.10 3.82
CA LYS A 10 -25.69 37.63 2.47
C LYS A 10 -25.01 36.68 1.48
N ASN A 11 -25.78 36.01 0.63
CA ASN A 11 -25.25 35.06 -0.36
C ASN A 11 -24.74 35.80 -1.59
N PHE A 12 -23.51 35.50 -2.00
CA PHE A 12 -22.95 35.87 -3.31
C PHE A 12 -23.17 34.71 -4.31
N PRO A 13 -23.18 34.98 -5.64
CA PRO A 13 -23.33 33.93 -6.65
C PRO A 13 -22.23 32.86 -6.49
N SER A 14 -22.61 31.60 -6.75
CA SER A 14 -21.79 30.42 -6.51
C SER A 14 -20.44 30.51 -7.22
N GLU A 15 -19.36 30.40 -6.45
CA GLU A 15 -18.00 30.23 -6.95
C GLU A 15 -17.88 28.99 -7.84
N GLU A 16 -17.01 29.04 -8.85
CA GLU A 16 -16.63 27.84 -9.62
C GLU A 16 -16.07 26.77 -8.67
N PRO A 17 -16.38 25.47 -8.89
CA PRO A 17 -15.98 24.43 -7.96
C PRO A 17 -14.45 24.31 -7.88
N VAL A 18 -13.91 24.53 -6.69
CA VAL A 18 -12.52 24.24 -6.34
C VAL A 18 -12.25 22.75 -6.61
N ARG A 19 -11.09 22.42 -7.19
CA ARG A 19 -10.64 21.02 -7.33
C ARG A 19 -10.48 20.39 -5.93
N CYS A 20 -11.45 19.59 -5.51
CA CYS A 20 -11.38 18.83 -4.25
C CYS A 20 -10.76 17.45 -4.47
N ASN A 21 -9.91 17.02 -3.53
CA ASN A 21 -9.41 15.66 -3.47
C ASN A 21 -10.37 14.79 -2.64
N LYS A 22 -11.13 13.94 -3.34
CA LYS A 22 -12.00 12.95 -2.70
C LYS A 22 -11.32 11.60 -2.54
N ILE A 23 -11.46 11.00 -1.37
CA ILE A 23 -11.09 9.61 -1.08
C ILE A 23 -12.31 8.86 -0.54
N SER A 24 -12.48 7.61 -0.98
CA SER A 24 -13.51 6.70 -0.46
C SER A 24 -12.86 5.48 0.17
N ILE A 25 -13.35 5.03 1.32
CA ILE A 25 -12.91 3.83 2.03
C ILE A 25 -14.10 2.88 2.11
N VAL A 26 -13.92 1.67 1.59
CA VAL A 26 -14.91 0.60 1.63
C VAL A 26 -14.48 -0.41 2.70
N GLY A 27 -15.30 -0.57 3.73
CA GLY A 27 -15.02 -1.28 4.97
C GLY A 27 -14.59 -0.33 6.09
N THR A 28 -15.37 -0.27 7.16
CA THR A 28 -15.15 0.51 8.40
C THR A 28 -14.58 -0.36 9.53
N GLY A 29 -13.95 -1.48 9.16
CA GLY A 29 -13.12 -2.31 10.04
C GLY A 29 -11.93 -1.54 10.62
N SER A 30 -11.17 -2.17 11.53
CA SER A 30 -9.99 -1.56 12.15
C SER A 30 -8.95 -1.06 11.13
N VAL A 31 -8.81 -1.73 9.98
CA VAL A 31 -7.94 -1.29 8.88
C VAL A 31 -8.52 -0.06 8.18
N GLY A 32 -9.81 -0.09 7.83
CA GLY A 32 -10.47 1.02 7.15
C GLY A 32 -10.41 2.32 7.95
N MET A 33 -10.66 2.25 9.26
CA MET A 33 -10.58 3.42 10.14
C MET A 33 -9.15 3.90 10.37
N ALA A 34 -8.16 3.00 10.44
CA ALA A 34 -6.76 3.40 10.49
C ALA A 34 -6.33 4.13 9.20
N CYS A 35 -6.81 3.70 8.03
CA CYS A 35 -6.62 4.42 6.77
C CYS A 35 -7.29 5.80 6.81
N ALA A 36 -8.56 5.87 7.24
CA ALA A 36 -9.33 7.11 7.35
C ALA A 36 -8.61 8.17 8.18
N VAL A 37 -8.23 7.83 9.41
CA VAL A 37 -7.54 8.73 10.33
C VAL A 37 -6.18 9.14 9.78
N SER A 38 -5.40 8.21 9.22
CA SER A 38 -4.07 8.52 8.65
C SER A 38 -4.16 9.47 7.45
N ILE A 39 -5.19 9.32 6.61
CA ILE A 39 -5.47 10.19 5.46
C ILE A 39 -5.87 11.61 5.93
N LEU A 40 -6.73 11.70 6.95
CA LEU A 40 -7.19 12.97 7.51
C LEU A 40 -6.04 13.72 8.21
N LEU A 41 -5.26 13.05 9.05
CA LEU A 41 -4.12 13.65 9.77
C LEU A 41 -3.04 14.17 8.81
N LYS A 42 -2.89 13.57 7.63
CA LYS A 42 -1.98 14.05 6.58
C LYS A 42 -2.58 15.13 5.67
N GLY A 43 -3.85 15.51 5.86
CA GLY A 43 -4.55 16.50 5.03
C GLY A 43 -4.65 16.09 3.56
N LEU A 44 -4.81 14.80 3.27
CA LEU A 44 -4.77 14.28 1.89
C LEU A 44 -6.14 14.32 1.19
N SER A 45 -7.21 14.52 1.94
CA SER A 45 -8.57 14.54 1.42
C SER A 45 -9.28 15.79 1.91
N ASP A 46 -9.95 16.48 1.00
CA ASP A 46 -10.97 17.47 1.35
C ASP A 46 -12.32 16.79 1.58
N GLU A 47 -12.50 15.58 1.02
CA GLU A 47 -13.74 14.81 1.09
C GLU A 47 -13.44 13.33 1.37
N LEU A 48 -13.95 12.77 2.46
CA LEU A 48 -13.83 11.35 2.80
C LEU A 48 -15.21 10.67 2.80
N ALA A 49 -15.36 9.59 2.03
CA ALA A 49 -16.59 8.78 2.03
C ALA A 49 -16.31 7.39 2.62
N LEU A 50 -17.11 6.97 3.61
CA LEU A 50 -17.08 5.62 4.16
C LEU A 50 -18.24 4.78 3.61
N VAL A 51 -17.99 3.52 3.29
CA VAL A 51 -19.01 2.57 2.83
C VAL A 51 -18.83 1.27 3.61
N ASP A 52 -19.90 0.74 4.20
CA ASP A 52 -19.92 -0.57 4.87
C ASP A 52 -21.29 -1.24 4.70
N VAL A 53 -21.36 -2.55 4.89
CA VAL A 53 -22.60 -3.32 4.93
C VAL A 53 -23.29 -3.22 6.30
N ASP A 54 -22.51 -3.01 7.38
CA ASP A 54 -23.04 -2.79 8.72
C ASP A 54 -23.45 -1.32 8.89
N GLY A 55 -24.74 -1.05 8.71
CA GLY A 55 -25.29 0.31 8.83
C GLY A 55 -25.15 0.93 10.22
N GLY A 56 -25.10 0.11 11.28
CA GLY A 56 -24.94 0.60 12.66
C GLY A 56 -23.51 1.08 12.91
N ARG A 57 -22.53 0.25 12.55
CA ARG A 57 -21.10 0.59 12.62
C ARG A 57 -20.74 1.76 11.72
N LEU A 58 -21.19 1.73 10.46
CA LEU A 58 -20.95 2.81 9.50
C LEU A 58 -21.43 4.17 10.04
N LYS A 59 -22.63 4.20 10.63
CA LYS A 59 -23.19 5.42 11.21
C LYS A 59 -22.38 5.91 12.41
N GLY A 60 -21.92 5.01 13.29
CA GLY A 60 -21.06 5.36 14.42
C GLY A 60 -19.74 6.00 13.98
N GLU A 61 -19.01 5.34 13.08
CA GLU A 61 -17.72 5.80 12.55
C GLU A 61 -17.87 7.09 11.73
N THR A 62 -18.95 7.19 10.96
CA THR A 62 -19.26 8.39 10.18
C THR A 62 -19.63 9.56 11.09
N MET A 63 -20.41 9.36 12.15
CA MET A 63 -20.78 10.42 13.10
C MET A 63 -19.56 10.95 13.86
N ASP A 64 -18.62 10.08 14.24
CA ASP A 64 -17.39 10.47 14.92
C ASP A 64 -16.51 11.35 14.00
N LEU A 65 -16.40 10.99 12.72
CA LEU A 65 -15.69 11.78 11.71
C LEU A 65 -16.46 13.05 11.27
N GLN A 66 -17.79 13.02 11.24
CA GLN A 66 -18.65 14.11 10.76
C GLN A 66 -18.68 15.33 11.67
N HIS A 67 -18.26 15.21 12.93
CA HIS A 67 -18.00 16.37 13.78
C HIS A 67 -16.96 17.34 13.16
N GLY A 68 -16.33 17.02 12.02
CA GLY A 68 -15.43 17.89 11.27
C GLY A 68 -15.74 18.18 9.78
N SER A 69 -16.94 17.96 9.22
CA SER A 69 -17.11 17.94 7.75
C SER A 69 -18.30 18.73 7.15
N PRO A 70 -18.06 19.79 6.37
CA PRO A 70 -18.97 20.17 5.28
C PRO A 70 -18.27 20.03 3.91
N PHE A 71 -19.03 19.91 2.82
CA PHE A 71 -18.63 19.96 1.39
C PHE A 71 -18.29 18.60 0.70
N VAL A 72 -19.10 18.16 -0.29
CA VAL A 72 -19.04 16.82 -0.93
C VAL A 72 -19.55 16.81 -2.41
N ARG A 73 -18.83 16.16 -3.38
CA ARG A 73 -19.31 15.54 -4.67
C ARG A 73 -18.19 14.86 -5.55
N ILE A 74 -18.51 13.92 -6.48
CA ILE A 74 -17.56 13.02 -7.25
C ILE A 74 -17.64 13.19 -8.79
N PRO A 75 -16.52 13.14 -9.61
CA PRO A 75 -16.06 11.90 -10.31
C PRO A 75 -14.52 11.77 -10.65
N ARG A 76 -14.05 10.52 -10.99
CA ARG A 76 -12.72 9.99 -11.44
C ARG A 76 -11.72 9.44 -10.38
N CYS A 77 -11.94 8.21 -9.88
CA CYS A 77 -11.11 7.58 -8.81
C CYS A 77 -9.94 6.69 -9.29
N LYS A 78 -9.00 6.38 -8.39
CA LYS A 78 -8.08 5.23 -8.50
C LYS A 78 -8.43 4.25 -7.39
N LEU A 79 -8.21 2.96 -7.59
CA LEU A 79 -8.51 1.94 -6.60
C LEU A 79 -7.22 1.50 -5.90
N ILE A 80 -7.18 1.64 -4.57
CA ILE A 80 -6.17 1.01 -3.73
C ILE A 80 -6.82 -0.17 -3.03
N VAL A 81 -6.39 -1.39 -3.36
CA VAL A 81 -6.86 -2.63 -2.74
C VAL A 81 -5.98 -2.92 -1.54
N VAL A 82 -6.61 -3.11 -0.38
CA VAL A 82 -5.94 -3.41 0.90
C VAL A 82 -6.42 -4.76 1.47
N SER A 83 -7.60 -5.21 1.05
CA SER A 83 -8.18 -6.50 1.44
C SER A 83 -7.25 -7.65 1.08
N ASN A 84 -7.13 -8.63 1.97
CA ASN A 84 -6.28 -9.80 1.76
C ASN A 84 -7.04 -11.00 1.17
N PRO A 85 -6.38 -11.87 0.38
CA PRO A 85 -4.98 -11.76 -0.09
C PRO A 85 -4.81 -10.67 -1.15
N VAL A 86 -4.01 -9.64 -0.86
CA VAL A 86 -4.06 -8.36 -1.58
C VAL A 86 -3.66 -8.46 -3.04
N ASP A 87 -2.67 -9.29 -3.37
CA ASP A 87 -2.22 -9.47 -4.75
C ASP A 87 -3.31 -10.10 -5.62
N ILE A 88 -4.00 -11.12 -5.10
CA ILE A 88 -5.11 -11.79 -5.79
C ILE A 88 -6.34 -10.88 -5.87
N LEU A 89 -6.68 -10.18 -4.78
CA LEU A 89 -7.83 -9.27 -4.78
C LEU A 89 -7.60 -8.02 -5.65
N THR A 90 -6.33 -7.64 -5.88
CA THR A 90 -5.98 -6.61 -6.87
C THR A 90 -6.25 -7.09 -8.29
N TYR A 91 -5.88 -8.34 -8.61
CA TYR A 91 -6.24 -8.99 -9.87
C TYR A 91 -7.77 -9.07 -10.07
N VAL A 92 -8.51 -9.53 -9.04
CA VAL A 92 -9.98 -9.60 -9.06
C VAL A 92 -10.60 -8.23 -9.30
N ALA A 93 -10.15 -7.22 -8.56
CA ALA A 93 -10.65 -5.85 -8.72
C ALA A 93 -10.36 -5.31 -10.13
N TRP A 94 -9.20 -5.61 -10.70
CA TRP A 94 -8.88 -5.25 -12.07
C TRP A 94 -9.83 -5.92 -13.08
N LYS A 95 -10.07 -7.23 -12.96
CA LYS A 95 -10.99 -7.95 -13.85
C LYS A 95 -12.43 -7.44 -13.75
N LEU A 96 -12.92 -7.14 -12.54
CA LEU A 96 -14.30 -6.72 -12.32
C LEU A 96 -14.57 -5.23 -12.58
N SER A 97 -13.56 -4.36 -12.41
CA SER A 97 -13.74 -2.91 -12.57
C SER A 97 -13.63 -2.44 -14.02
N GLU A 98 -13.08 -3.25 -14.91
CA GLU A 98 -12.71 -2.89 -16.29
C GLU A 98 -11.77 -1.66 -16.38
N PHE A 99 -11.13 -1.29 -15.27
CA PHE A 99 -10.20 -0.17 -15.25
C PHE A 99 -8.90 -0.55 -15.97
N PRO A 100 -8.21 0.42 -16.57
CA PRO A 100 -6.86 0.17 -17.04
C PRO A 100 -5.96 -0.16 -15.83
N PRO A 101 -5.00 -1.10 -15.96
CA PRO A 101 -4.27 -1.68 -14.83
C PRO A 101 -3.49 -0.62 -14.02
N ASN A 102 -3.11 0.50 -14.63
CA ASN A 102 -2.43 1.59 -13.93
C ASN A 102 -3.29 2.28 -12.85
N ARG A 103 -4.63 2.11 -12.88
CA ARG A 103 -5.56 2.70 -11.90
C ARG A 103 -5.96 1.73 -10.80
N ILE A 104 -5.48 0.49 -10.83
CA ILE A 104 -5.73 -0.55 -9.84
C ILE A 104 -4.42 -0.90 -9.17
N ILE A 105 -4.33 -0.65 -7.86
CA ILE A 105 -3.08 -0.71 -7.09
C ILE A 105 -3.36 -1.54 -5.85
N GLY A 106 -2.64 -2.64 -5.63
CA GLY A 106 -2.68 -3.31 -4.33
C GLY A 106 -1.67 -2.68 -3.38
N SER A 107 -2.00 -2.54 -2.10
CA SER A 107 -1.05 -2.00 -1.11
C SER A 107 0.26 -2.79 -1.07
N GLY A 108 0.19 -4.10 -1.37
CA GLY A 108 1.33 -4.97 -1.61
C GLY A 108 2.38 -4.91 -0.50
N CYS A 109 3.65 -5.01 -0.91
CA CYS A 109 4.80 -5.05 -0.01
C CYS A 109 5.26 -3.69 0.50
N ASN A 110 4.46 -2.62 0.37
CA ASN A 110 4.82 -1.30 0.91
C ASN A 110 4.99 -1.35 2.43
N LEU A 111 4.11 -2.10 3.12
CA LEU A 111 4.21 -2.31 4.57
C LEU A 111 5.39 -3.24 4.93
N ASP A 112 5.59 -4.33 4.19
CA ASP A 112 6.69 -5.28 4.44
C ASP A 112 8.05 -4.60 4.25
N THR A 113 8.17 -3.75 3.24
CA THR A 113 9.35 -2.92 3.01
C THR A 113 9.56 -1.93 4.15
N ALA A 114 8.50 -1.28 4.66
CA ALA A 114 8.62 -0.40 5.82
C ALA A 114 9.08 -1.16 7.08
N ARG A 115 8.55 -2.35 7.34
CA ARG A 115 8.97 -3.24 8.44
C ARG A 115 10.43 -3.68 8.28
N PHE A 116 10.82 -4.07 7.07
CA PHE A 116 12.18 -4.48 6.76
C PHE A 116 13.18 -3.36 7.07
N ARG A 117 12.89 -2.14 6.60
CA ARG A 117 13.72 -0.95 6.87
C ARG A 117 13.75 -0.58 8.35
N PHE A 118 12.64 -0.74 9.06
CA PHE A 118 12.57 -0.55 10.51
C PHE A 118 13.49 -1.53 11.26
N LEU A 119 13.41 -2.83 10.94
CA LEU A 119 14.22 -3.86 11.60
C LEU A 119 15.73 -3.73 11.26
N ILE A 120 16.07 -3.37 10.02
CA ILE A 120 17.45 -3.00 9.66
C ILE A 120 17.91 -1.81 10.51
N GLY A 121 17.09 -0.77 10.61
CA GLY A 121 17.36 0.41 11.42
C GLY A 121 17.56 0.09 12.90
N GLN A 122 16.76 -0.82 13.47
CA GLN A 122 16.94 -1.29 14.84
C GLN A 122 18.26 -2.02 15.04
N ARG A 123 18.69 -2.86 14.09
CA ARG A 123 19.98 -3.57 14.17
C ARG A 123 21.17 -2.63 14.07
N LEU A 124 21.08 -1.59 13.24
CA LEU A 124 22.20 -0.67 12.97
C LEU A 124 22.19 0.59 13.85
N GLY A 125 21.11 0.86 14.59
CA GLY A 125 20.93 2.11 15.32
C GLY A 125 20.70 3.32 14.41
N ILE A 126 20.08 3.10 13.24
CA ILE A 126 19.86 4.12 12.21
C ILE A 126 18.35 4.30 11.99
N HIS A 127 17.90 5.52 11.75
CA HIS A 127 16.49 5.77 11.41
C HIS A 127 16.10 5.08 10.10
N SER A 128 14.91 4.47 10.04
CA SER A 128 14.46 3.66 8.89
C SER A 128 14.38 4.45 7.57
N GLU A 129 14.26 5.77 7.62
CA GLU A 129 14.33 6.63 6.43
C GLU A 129 15.70 6.60 5.74
N SER A 130 16.78 6.39 6.51
CA SER A 130 18.15 6.26 6.02
C SER A 130 18.56 4.80 5.76
N CYS A 131 17.67 3.85 6.04
CA CYS A 131 17.85 2.45 5.70
C CYS A 131 17.11 2.12 4.41
N HIS A 132 17.83 1.69 3.38
CA HIS A 132 17.25 1.36 2.08
C HIS A 132 17.32 -0.15 1.85
N GLY A 133 16.19 -0.73 1.45
CA GLY A 133 16.02 -2.15 1.17
C GLY A 133 14.60 -2.38 0.68
N TRP A 134 14.40 -3.44 -0.13
CA TRP A 134 13.11 -3.73 -0.75
C TRP A 134 12.65 -5.14 -0.42
N ILE A 135 11.38 -5.27 -0.06
CA ILE A 135 10.65 -6.54 -0.10
C ILE A 135 9.73 -6.51 -1.31
N LEU A 136 9.88 -7.47 -2.22
CA LEU A 136 9.09 -7.61 -3.45
C LEU A 136 8.27 -8.90 -3.43
N GLY A 137 7.51 -9.18 -4.50
CA GLY A 137 6.74 -10.42 -4.62
C GLY A 137 5.35 -10.34 -3.96
N GLU A 138 4.86 -11.48 -3.51
CA GLU A 138 3.64 -11.59 -2.70
C GLU A 138 3.76 -10.78 -1.40
N HIS A 139 2.68 -10.08 -1.01
CA HIS A 139 2.50 -9.66 0.37
C HIS A 139 2.16 -10.88 1.23
N GLY A 140 3.19 -11.49 1.82
CA GLY A 140 3.03 -12.68 2.64
C GLY A 140 4.26 -13.58 2.66
N ASP A 141 4.00 -14.88 2.78
CA ASP A 141 5.01 -15.90 3.08
C ASP A 141 6.02 -16.08 1.93
N SER A 142 5.63 -15.85 0.67
CA SER A 142 6.55 -15.92 -0.47
C SER A 142 7.17 -14.58 -0.89
N SER A 143 7.11 -13.57 -0.02
CA SER A 143 7.79 -12.29 -0.23
C SER A 143 9.32 -12.46 -0.38
N VAL A 144 9.94 -11.57 -1.16
CA VAL A 144 11.35 -11.68 -1.56
C VAL A 144 12.16 -10.50 -1.03
N PRO A 145 13.10 -10.70 -0.08
CA PRO A 145 14.03 -9.67 0.33
C PRO A 145 15.12 -9.48 -0.72
N VAL A 146 15.25 -8.28 -1.27
CA VAL A 146 16.27 -7.95 -2.28
C VAL A 146 17.54 -7.47 -1.58
N TRP A 147 18.31 -8.41 -1.06
CA TRP A 147 19.58 -8.17 -0.34
C TRP A 147 20.62 -7.46 -1.22
N SER A 148 20.62 -7.72 -2.52
CA SER A 148 21.49 -7.04 -3.49
C SER A 148 21.27 -5.52 -3.55
N GLY A 149 20.09 -5.04 -3.15
CA GLY A 149 19.73 -3.61 -3.12
C GLY A 149 19.83 -2.96 -1.74
N VAL A 150 20.13 -3.70 -0.68
CA VAL A 150 20.16 -3.16 0.69
C VAL A 150 21.39 -2.28 0.88
N ASN A 151 21.19 -1.04 1.30
CA ASN A 151 22.27 -0.07 1.47
C ASN A 151 21.94 1.00 2.52
N ILE A 152 23.00 1.60 3.07
CA ILE A 152 22.95 2.80 3.94
C ILE A 152 23.78 3.88 3.26
N ALA A 153 23.17 5.04 2.99
CA ALA A 153 23.83 6.15 2.30
C ALA A 153 24.56 5.74 0.99
N GLY A 154 24.00 4.75 0.27
CA GLY A 154 24.58 4.21 -0.96
C GLY A 154 25.66 3.14 -0.78
N VAL A 155 26.09 2.83 0.44
CA VAL A 155 27.03 1.73 0.73
C VAL A 155 26.28 0.40 0.75
N PRO A 156 26.49 -0.51 -0.22
CA PRO A 156 25.78 -1.79 -0.28
C PRO A 156 26.21 -2.71 0.86
N LEU A 157 25.24 -3.23 1.63
CA LEU A 157 25.58 -4.14 2.73
C LEU A 157 26.14 -5.48 2.23
N LYS A 158 25.78 -5.88 1.00
CA LYS A 158 26.30 -7.08 0.32
C LYS A 158 27.81 -6.99 0.04
N ASP A 159 28.37 -5.79 -0.09
CA ASP A 159 29.81 -5.59 -0.29
C ASP A 159 30.59 -5.72 1.03
N LEU A 160 29.94 -5.42 2.16
CA LEU A 160 30.52 -5.52 3.51
C LEU A 160 30.39 -6.94 4.08
N ASN A 161 29.27 -7.60 3.80
CA ASN A 161 28.99 -8.99 4.17
C ASN A 161 28.46 -9.73 2.93
N VAL A 162 29.36 -10.43 2.24
CA VAL A 162 29.03 -11.18 1.00
C VAL A 162 28.00 -12.27 1.24
N ASP A 163 27.94 -12.81 2.46
CA ASP A 163 27.01 -13.86 2.86
C ASP A 163 25.68 -13.31 3.40
N ILE A 164 25.49 -11.98 3.48
CA ILE A 164 24.27 -11.37 4.03
C ILE A 164 23.01 -11.92 3.36
N GLY A 165 22.04 -12.30 4.20
CA GLY A 165 20.78 -12.87 3.75
C GLY A 165 20.83 -14.37 3.42
N THR A 166 21.99 -15.01 3.48
CA THR A 166 22.16 -16.46 3.27
C THR A 166 22.21 -17.24 4.59
N ASP A 167 22.22 -18.56 4.51
CA ASP A 167 22.39 -19.42 5.68
C ASP A 167 23.81 -19.40 6.28
N LYS A 168 24.81 -18.95 5.52
CA LYS A 168 26.21 -18.84 5.94
C LYS A 168 26.51 -17.56 6.72
N ASP A 169 25.59 -16.61 6.70
CA ASP A 169 25.71 -15.32 7.35
C ASP A 169 25.86 -15.46 8.88
N PRO A 170 27.01 -15.10 9.48
CA PRO A 170 27.22 -15.21 10.92
C PRO A 170 26.29 -14.29 11.72
N GLU A 171 25.85 -13.17 11.13
CA GLU A 171 24.94 -12.19 11.75
C GLU A 171 23.46 -12.53 11.52
N GLN A 172 23.20 -13.57 10.72
CA GLN A 172 21.86 -14.09 10.44
C GLN A 172 20.87 -13.00 9.99
N TRP A 173 21.27 -12.14 9.04
CA TRP A 173 20.40 -11.09 8.48
C TRP A 173 19.16 -11.66 7.79
N LYS A 174 19.21 -12.92 7.31
CA LYS A 174 18.02 -13.63 6.82
C LYS A 174 16.87 -13.64 7.84
N ASN A 175 17.17 -13.60 9.14
CA ASN A 175 16.13 -13.58 10.18
C ASN A 175 15.34 -12.27 10.17
N VAL A 176 15.92 -11.15 9.70
CA VAL A 176 15.17 -9.88 9.53
C VAL A 176 13.96 -10.09 8.63
N HIS A 177 14.13 -10.81 7.51
CA HIS A 177 13.00 -11.10 6.60
C HIS A 177 12.00 -12.06 7.25
N LYS A 178 12.47 -13.08 7.98
CA LYS A 178 11.58 -13.96 8.76
C LYS A 178 10.74 -13.17 9.76
N ASP A 179 11.34 -12.20 10.44
CA ASP A 179 10.65 -11.32 11.39
C ASP A 179 9.63 -10.41 10.69
N VAL A 180 9.90 -9.94 9.46
CA VAL A 180 8.93 -9.19 8.65
C VAL A 180 7.66 -10.03 8.38
N VAL A 181 7.85 -11.27 7.94
CA VAL A 181 6.75 -12.21 7.67
C VAL A 181 6.01 -12.57 8.96
N ALA A 182 6.75 -12.89 10.03
CA ALA A 182 6.20 -13.26 11.33
C ALA A 182 5.44 -12.11 12.02
N SER A 183 5.86 -10.86 11.82
CA SER A 183 5.29 -9.67 12.47
C SER A 183 3.77 -9.58 12.35
N ALA A 184 3.21 -9.92 11.19
CA ALA A 184 1.75 -9.90 11.01
C ALA A 184 1.07 -10.92 11.93
N TYR A 185 1.55 -12.15 11.95
CA TYR A 185 1.01 -13.24 12.76
C TYR A 185 1.17 -12.99 14.26
N GLU A 186 2.31 -12.45 14.70
CA GLU A 186 2.54 -12.11 16.10
C GLU A 186 1.60 -11.01 16.58
N ILE A 187 1.44 -9.94 15.81
CA ILE A 187 0.51 -8.85 16.14
C ILE A 187 -0.92 -9.37 16.18
N ILE A 188 -1.33 -10.20 15.22
CA ILE A 188 -2.67 -10.83 15.22
C ILE A 188 -2.85 -11.70 16.45
N LYS A 189 -1.84 -12.50 16.83
CA LYS A 189 -1.89 -13.32 18.05
C LYS A 189 -2.03 -12.48 19.33
N MET A 190 -1.42 -11.30 19.37
CA MET A 190 -1.45 -10.43 20.55
C MET A 190 -2.71 -9.56 20.65
N LYS A 191 -3.16 -8.95 19.54
CA LYS A 191 -4.27 -7.98 19.55
C LYS A 191 -5.50 -8.38 18.72
N GLY A 192 -5.45 -9.52 18.04
CA GLY A 192 -6.53 -10.08 17.21
C GLY A 192 -6.57 -9.60 15.75
N TYR A 193 -5.85 -8.55 15.38
CA TYR A 193 -5.84 -7.98 14.02
C TYR A 193 -4.62 -7.09 13.77
N THR A 194 -4.42 -6.60 12.54
CA THR A 194 -3.49 -5.49 12.24
C THR A 194 -4.29 -4.25 11.81
N SER A 195 -3.76 -3.04 12.02
CA SER A 195 -4.50 -1.79 11.72
C SER A 195 -3.57 -0.59 11.46
N TRP A 196 -2.85 -0.12 12.47
CA TRP A 196 -2.13 1.16 12.43
C TRP A 196 -1.07 1.25 11.34
N ALA A 197 -0.17 0.26 11.29
CA ALA A 197 0.95 0.27 10.34
C ALA A 197 0.47 0.18 8.88
N ILE A 198 -0.58 -0.63 8.61
CA ILE A 198 -1.18 -0.68 7.28
C ILE A 198 -1.93 0.62 6.94
N GLY A 199 -2.61 1.25 7.91
CA GLY A 199 -3.24 2.56 7.72
C GLY A 199 -2.24 3.66 7.32
N LEU A 200 -1.09 3.72 7.99
CA LEU A 200 0.00 4.65 7.65
C LEU A 200 0.61 4.34 6.28
N SER A 201 0.79 3.05 5.95
CA SER A 201 1.27 2.60 4.63
C SER A 201 0.31 3.04 3.52
N VAL A 202 -0.99 2.85 3.68
CA VAL A 202 -2.01 3.29 2.71
C VAL A 202 -2.05 4.81 2.57
N ALA A 203 -1.90 5.54 3.67
CA ALA A 203 -1.83 7.00 3.61
C ALA A 203 -0.57 7.49 2.88
N ASP A 204 0.57 6.80 3.02
CA ASP A 204 1.79 7.08 2.26
C ASP A 204 1.61 6.85 0.75
N LEU A 205 0.96 5.76 0.34
CA LEU A 205 0.61 5.52 -1.06
C LEU A 205 -0.35 6.60 -1.60
N THR A 206 -1.37 6.92 -0.81
CA THR A 206 -2.39 7.91 -1.15
C THR A 206 -1.77 9.29 -1.35
N GLU A 207 -0.83 9.68 -0.50
CA GLU A 207 -0.10 10.93 -0.61
C GLU A 207 0.63 11.07 -1.94
N SER A 208 1.32 10.00 -2.38
CA SER A 208 2.00 9.97 -3.68
C SER A 208 1.05 10.14 -4.85
N ILE A 209 -0.15 9.57 -4.76
CA ILE A 209 -1.18 9.64 -5.80
C ILE A 209 -1.85 11.02 -5.83
N VAL A 210 -2.30 11.51 -4.68
CA VAL A 210 -3.05 12.77 -4.58
C VAL A 210 -2.17 13.97 -4.91
N LYS A 211 -0.96 14.02 -4.33
CA LYS A 211 -0.01 15.12 -4.57
C LYS A 211 0.83 14.93 -5.84
N ASN A 212 0.59 13.85 -6.61
CA ASN A 212 1.32 13.51 -7.82
C ASN A 212 2.86 13.50 -7.62
N LEU A 213 3.33 12.90 -6.52
CA LEU A 213 4.72 13.02 -6.10
C LEU A 213 5.70 12.20 -6.96
N ARG A 214 5.21 11.20 -7.69
CA ARG A 214 6.04 10.28 -8.49
C ARG A 214 7.10 9.56 -7.63
N ARG A 215 6.76 9.27 -6.37
CA ARG A 215 7.59 8.43 -5.48
C ARG A 215 7.49 6.96 -5.88
N VAL A 216 8.55 6.21 -5.57
CA VAL A 216 8.64 4.78 -5.84
C VAL A 216 8.14 3.98 -4.64
N HIS A 217 7.19 3.09 -4.86
CA HIS A 217 6.63 2.21 -3.83
C HIS A 217 6.55 0.75 -4.32
N PRO A 218 6.81 -0.26 -3.48
CA PRO A 218 6.63 -1.66 -3.85
C PRO A 218 5.17 -2.04 -3.65
N VAL A 219 4.37 -1.86 -4.70
CA VAL A 219 2.91 -2.09 -4.69
C VAL A 219 2.53 -3.19 -5.67
N SER A 220 1.41 -3.86 -5.40
CA SER A 220 0.92 -4.93 -6.26
C SER A 220 0.42 -4.37 -7.58
N THR A 221 0.96 -4.88 -8.69
CA THR A 221 0.59 -4.50 -10.05
C THR A 221 0.76 -5.67 -11.01
N ARG A 222 0.25 -5.53 -12.25
CA ARG A 222 0.41 -6.54 -13.30
C ARG A 222 1.86 -6.57 -13.78
N ILE A 223 2.55 -7.68 -13.57
CA ILE A 223 4.00 -7.81 -13.89
C ILE A 223 4.30 -8.62 -15.16
N LYS A 224 3.27 -9.02 -15.91
CA LYS A 224 3.43 -9.75 -17.18
C LYS A 224 4.50 -9.10 -18.08
N GLY A 225 5.47 -9.90 -18.51
CA GLY A 225 6.60 -9.48 -19.35
C GLY A 225 7.85 -9.05 -18.57
N LEU A 226 7.86 -9.13 -17.23
CA LEU A 226 9.04 -8.90 -16.39
C LEU A 226 9.58 -10.23 -15.86
N TYR A 227 10.91 -10.33 -15.72
CA TYR A 227 11.60 -11.46 -15.09
C TYR A 227 11.20 -12.84 -15.66
N GLY A 228 10.92 -12.92 -16.96
CA GLY A 228 10.49 -14.16 -17.62
C GLY A 228 9.04 -14.59 -17.34
N ILE A 229 8.25 -13.78 -16.63
CA ILE A 229 6.87 -14.10 -16.24
C ILE A 229 5.92 -13.73 -17.37
N SER A 230 5.15 -14.70 -17.87
CA SER A 230 4.30 -14.56 -19.06
C SER A 230 2.81 -14.40 -18.73
N GLU A 231 2.45 -14.77 -17.51
CA GLU A 231 1.11 -14.86 -16.96
C GLU A 231 0.62 -13.49 -16.50
N GLU A 232 -0.71 -13.29 -16.45
CA GLU A 232 -1.31 -12.05 -15.95
C GLU A 232 -1.39 -12.01 -14.42
N VAL A 233 -0.24 -12.19 -13.77
CA VAL A 233 -0.13 -12.20 -12.32
C VAL A 233 0.11 -10.79 -11.76
N PHE A 234 -0.53 -10.52 -10.62
CA PHE A 234 -0.30 -9.34 -9.81
C PHE A 234 0.59 -9.70 -8.63
N LEU A 235 1.66 -8.93 -8.43
CA LEU A 235 2.53 -8.97 -7.24
C LEU A 235 3.30 -7.66 -7.10
N SER A 236 4.04 -7.49 -6.00
CA SER A 236 4.72 -6.24 -5.69
C SER A 236 6.06 -6.08 -6.40
N VAL A 237 6.18 -4.99 -7.15
CA VAL A 237 7.45 -4.47 -7.71
C VAL A 237 7.51 -2.95 -7.50
N PRO A 238 8.69 -2.31 -7.54
CA PRO A 238 8.77 -0.88 -7.31
C PRO A 238 8.11 -0.11 -8.47
N CYS A 239 7.08 0.66 -8.15
CA CYS A 239 6.26 1.42 -9.09
C CYS A 239 6.32 2.92 -8.78
N ILE A 240 6.38 3.74 -9.81
CA ILE A 240 6.25 5.20 -9.70
C ILE A 240 4.75 5.53 -9.55
N LEU A 241 4.37 6.07 -8.40
CA LEU A 241 2.98 6.47 -8.11
C LEU A 241 2.77 7.98 -8.26
N GLY A 242 1.75 8.35 -9.04
CA GLY A 242 1.37 9.73 -9.26
C GLY A 242 -0.12 9.93 -9.51
N GLY A 243 -0.46 11.09 -10.06
CA GLY A 243 -1.83 11.56 -10.27
C GLY A 243 -2.68 10.67 -11.19
N SER A 244 -2.07 9.75 -11.94
CA SER A 244 -2.74 8.76 -12.80
C SER A 244 -2.65 7.32 -12.28
N GLY A 245 -2.23 7.12 -11.02
CA GLY A 245 -1.96 5.81 -10.42
C GLY A 245 -0.51 5.39 -10.65
N ILE A 246 -0.27 4.16 -11.12
CA ILE A 246 1.07 3.68 -11.50
C ILE A 246 1.42 4.26 -12.86
N THR A 247 2.48 5.06 -12.94
CA THR A 247 2.94 5.59 -14.25
C THR A 247 4.02 4.73 -14.87
N ASP A 248 4.89 4.16 -14.04
CA ASP A 248 6.07 3.45 -14.50
C ASP A 248 6.43 2.34 -13.50
N LEU A 249 7.14 1.32 -13.99
CA LEU A 249 7.69 0.24 -13.17
C LEU A 249 9.22 0.31 -13.23
N ILE A 250 9.88 0.15 -12.09
CA ILE A 250 11.35 0.06 -12.03
C ILE A 250 11.75 -1.41 -12.20
N LYS A 251 12.52 -1.68 -13.25
CA LYS A 251 13.13 -3.00 -13.48
C LYS A 251 14.36 -3.13 -12.58
N VAL A 252 14.18 -3.73 -11.42
CA VAL A 252 15.26 -3.99 -10.45
C VAL A 252 16.18 -5.05 -11.03
N LYS A 253 17.50 -4.83 -10.92
CA LYS A 253 18.48 -5.87 -11.27
C LYS A 253 18.59 -6.84 -10.09
N LEU A 254 17.92 -7.97 -10.20
CA LEU A 254 17.91 -9.01 -9.17
C LEU A 254 19.11 -9.96 -9.33
N ALA A 255 19.61 -10.48 -8.22
CA ALA A 255 20.51 -11.63 -8.23
C ALA A 255 19.74 -12.88 -8.71
N PRO A 256 20.42 -13.91 -9.27
CA PRO A 256 19.74 -15.09 -9.80
C PRO A 256 18.81 -15.79 -8.79
N GLU A 257 19.21 -15.87 -7.52
CA GLU A 257 18.38 -16.45 -6.45
C GLU A 257 17.16 -15.57 -6.11
N GLU A 258 17.32 -14.25 -6.11
CA GLU A 258 16.22 -13.29 -5.87
C GLU A 258 15.19 -13.35 -7.01
N GLU A 259 15.66 -13.43 -8.26
CA GLU A 259 14.79 -13.59 -9.43
C GLU A 259 14.05 -14.95 -9.39
N ALA A 260 14.74 -16.03 -9.05
CA ALA A 260 14.12 -17.35 -8.91
C ALA A 260 13.05 -17.38 -7.80
N HIS A 261 13.29 -16.72 -6.67
CA HIS A 261 12.28 -16.57 -5.61
C HIS A 261 11.09 -15.73 -6.06
N LEU A 262 11.32 -14.65 -6.82
CA LEU A 262 10.24 -13.83 -7.36
C LEU A 262 9.38 -14.61 -8.35
N GLN A 263 10.00 -15.38 -9.24
CA GLN A 263 9.31 -16.28 -10.18
C GLN A 263 8.51 -17.36 -9.43
N LYS A 264 9.06 -17.91 -8.35
CA LYS A 264 8.34 -18.87 -7.49
C LYS A 264 7.11 -18.22 -6.84
N SER A 265 7.25 -17.01 -6.30
CA SER A 265 6.13 -16.24 -5.73
C SER A 265 5.04 -15.98 -6.77
N ALA A 266 5.44 -15.55 -7.97
CA ALA A 266 4.54 -15.35 -9.10
C ALA A 266 3.78 -16.63 -9.48
N LYS A 267 4.48 -17.77 -9.52
CA LYS A 267 3.86 -19.07 -9.80
C LYS A 267 2.83 -19.44 -8.73
N THR A 268 3.15 -19.30 -7.45
CA THR A 268 2.20 -19.58 -6.35
C THR A 268 0.92 -18.77 -6.49
N LEU A 269 1.05 -17.46 -6.75
CA LEU A 269 -0.11 -16.58 -6.94
C LEU A 269 -0.90 -16.93 -8.20
N TRP A 270 -0.23 -17.26 -9.30
CA TRP A 270 -0.87 -17.63 -10.56
C TRP A 270 -1.68 -18.93 -10.44
N GLU A 271 -1.16 -19.93 -9.72
CA GLU A 271 -1.86 -21.20 -9.50
C GLU A 271 -3.22 -21.00 -8.81
N ILE A 272 -3.35 -19.98 -7.95
CA ILE A 272 -4.63 -19.61 -7.33
C ILE A 272 -5.47 -18.75 -8.27
N GLN A 273 -4.87 -17.74 -8.92
CA GLN A 273 -5.59 -16.79 -9.79
C GLN A 273 -6.26 -17.46 -10.99
N LYS A 274 -5.64 -18.50 -11.56
CA LYS A 274 -6.18 -19.21 -12.74
C LYS A 274 -7.43 -20.04 -12.44
N GLU A 275 -7.68 -20.38 -11.18
CA GLU A 275 -8.84 -21.17 -10.76
C GLU A 275 -10.06 -20.29 -10.41
N LEU A 276 -9.87 -18.96 -10.32
CA LEU A 276 -10.94 -18.03 -10.03
C LEU A 276 -11.98 -17.99 -11.16
N LYS A 277 -13.25 -18.07 -10.78
CA LYS A 277 -14.40 -17.91 -11.67
C LYS A 277 -15.04 -16.56 -11.38
N PHE A 278 -15.32 -15.79 -12.42
CA PHE A 278 -15.97 -14.49 -12.38
C PHE A 278 -17.36 -14.58 -12.98
#